data_AF-A0A9D1P7Q0-F1
#
_entry.id   AF-A0A9D1P7Q0-F1
#
_cell.length_a   1.000
_cell.length_b   1.000
_cell.length_c   1.000
_cell.angle_alpha   90.00
_cell.angle_beta   90.00
_cell.angle_gamma   90.00
#
_symmetry.space_group_name_H-M   'P 1'
#
loop_
_entity.id
_entity.type
_entity.pdbx_description
1 polymer ?
#
loop_
_entity_poly.entity_id
_entity_poly.type
_entity_poly.pdbx_seq_one_letter_code
_entity_poly.pdbx_strand_id
1 'polypeptide(L)'
;MPRPIAWIAARASAFFAPKMVRSLRAIAVYRNGAKSMLTLRESIKALLAGESILLFPDVDYTSENGGVGELYKGFLLLERMYCAKTGKHLPFVPIVVKPRKRIAIGQPVFFADGDPEAQMEGVIQELQRALSRLEAETA
;
A
#
# COMPACT_ATOMS: atom_id res chain seq x y z
N MET A 1 6.69 37.35 8.10
CA MET A 1 6.01 37.82 6.87
C MET A 1 4.98 38.87 7.26
N PRO A 2 4.82 39.97 6.50
CA PRO A 2 3.76 40.94 6.75
C PRO A 2 2.38 40.28 6.56
N ARG A 3 1.46 40.55 7.50
CA ARG A 3 0.13 39.93 7.63
C ARG A 3 -0.71 39.85 6.32
N PRO A 4 -0.73 40.87 5.43
CA PRO A 4 -1.54 40.78 4.21
C PRO A 4 -0.99 39.78 3.18
N ILE A 5 0.34 39.65 3.07
CA ILE A 5 0.97 38.67 2.18
C ILE A 5 0.70 37.24 2.66
N ALA A 6 0.75 37.02 3.99
CA ALA A 6 0.42 35.73 4.58
C ALA A 6 -1.04 35.33 4.30
N TRP A 7 -1.97 36.28 4.30
CA TRP A 7 -3.38 36.02 4.03
C TRP A 7 -3.64 35.63 2.56
N ILE A 8 -3.01 36.32 1.61
CA ILE A 8 -3.10 35.99 0.19
C ILE A 8 -2.47 34.62 -0.09
N ALA A 9 -1.28 34.37 0.45
CA ALA A 9 -0.60 33.08 0.31
C ALA A 9 -1.43 31.94 0.93
N ALA A 10 -2.01 32.13 2.11
CA ALA A 10 -2.89 31.14 2.74
C ALA A 10 -4.11 30.83 1.87
N ARG A 11 -4.72 31.85 1.26
CA ARG A 11 -5.91 31.69 0.40
C ARG A 11 -5.58 30.96 -0.90
N ALA A 12 -4.43 31.24 -1.50
CA ALA A 12 -3.93 30.50 -2.66
C ALA A 12 -3.66 29.03 -2.29
N SER A 13 -2.91 28.78 -1.22
CA SER A 13 -2.62 27.42 -0.75
C SER A 13 -3.90 26.63 -0.39
N ALA A 14 -4.88 27.26 0.23
CA ALA A 14 -6.16 26.63 0.57
C ALA A 14 -6.98 26.25 -0.68
N PHE A 15 -6.80 26.94 -1.80
CA PHE A 15 -7.44 26.57 -3.06
C PHE A 15 -6.73 25.39 -3.75
N PHE A 16 -5.39 25.35 -3.70
CA PHE A 16 -4.60 24.32 -4.38
C PHE A 16 -4.50 23.01 -3.58
N ALA A 17 -4.37 23.08 -2.25
CA ALA A 17 -4.14 21.91 -1.41
C ALA A 17 -5.25 20.83 -1.55
N PRO A 18 -6.57 21.16 -1.53
CA PRO A 18 -7.61 20.16 -1.70
C PRO A 18 -7.61 19.51 -3.09
N LYS A 19 -7.24 20.27 -4.13
CA LYS A 19 -7.13 19.73 -5.49
C LYS A 19 -5.97 18.73 -5.59
N MET A 20 -4.83 19.07 -5.00
CA MET A 20 -3.67 18.19 -4.95
C MET A 20 -3.95 16.90 -4.15
N VAL A 21 -4.64 17.01 -3.02
CA VAL A 21 -5.02 15.82 -2.23
C VAL A 21 -6.01 14.95 -3.02
N ARG A 22 -6.99 15.55 -3.70
CA ARG A 22 -7.94 14.80 -4.55
C ARG A 22 -7.27 14.13 -5.76
N SER A 23 -6.23 14.74 -6.33
CA SER A 23 -5.51 14.13 -7.45
C SER A 23 -4.69 12.89 -7.07
N LEU A 24 -4.41 12.68 -5.78
CA LEU A 24 -3.73 11.47 -5.31
C LEU A 24 -4.60 10.21 -5.41
N ARG A 25 -5.91 10.34 -5.72
CA ARG A 25 -6.87 9.22 -5.82
C ARG A 25 -6.79 8.28 -4.61
N ALA A 26 -6.56 8.87 -3.43
CA ALA A 26 -6.33 8.14 -2.20
C ALA A 26 -7.56 7.32 -1.82
N ILE A 27 -7.33 6.06 -1.42
CA ILE A 27 -8.36 5.17 -0.90
C ILE A 27 -8.32 5.27 0.62
N ALA A 28 -9.44 5.64 1.23
CA ALA A 28 -9.52 5.76 2.69
C ALA A 28 -9.37 4.38 3.35
N VAL A 29 -8.38 4.24 4.23
CA VAL A 29 -8.11 2.99 4.95
C VAL A 29 -8.82 3.01 6.30
N TYR A 30 -9.81 2.12 6.45
CA TYR A 30 -10.51 1.94 7.71
C TYR A 30 -9.96 0.70 8.44
N ARG A 31 -9.45 0.90 9.67
CA ARG A 31 -9.03 -0.19 10.55
C ARG A 31 -10.21 -0.65 11.39
N ASN A 32 -10.47 -1.96 11.38
CA ASN A 32 -11.52 -2.65 12.12
C ASN A 32 -12.97 -2.31 11.72
N GLY A 33 -13.81 -3.35 11.72
CA GLY A 33 -15.25 -3.25 11.46
C GLY A 33 -15.66 -3.30 9.99
N ALA A 34 -16.97 -3.17 9.74
CA ALA A 34 -17.56 -3.34 8.41
C ALA A 34 -17.04 -2.36 7.36
N LYS A 35 -16.50 -1.20 7.77
CA LYS A 35 -15.94 -0.20 6.86
C LYS A 35 -14.63 -0.63 6.21
N SER A 36 -13.89 -1.60 6.76
CA SER A 36 -12.69 -2.14 6.10
C SER A 36 -13.04 -2.79 4.76
N MET A 37 -14.23 -3.38 4.62
CA MET A 37 -14.72 -3.92 3.35
C MET A 37 -14.92 -2.84 2.27
N LEU A 38 -15.24 -1.59 2.67
CA LEU A 38 -15.32 -0.47 1.71
C LEU A 38 -13.94 -0.18 1.12
N THR A 39 -12.90 -0.18 1.95
CA THR A 39 -11.49 -0.02 1.51
C THR A 39 -11.15 -1.08 0.45
N LEU A 40 -11.43 -2.36 0.75
CA LEU A 40 -11.15 -3.46 -0.19
C LEU A 40 -11.93 -3.34 -1.50
N ARG A 41 -13.20 -2.95 -1.45
CA ARG A 41 -14.02 -2.76 -2.65
C ARG A 41 -13.50 -1.63 -3.54
N GLU A 42 -13.15 -0.48 -2.96
CA GLU A 42 -12.56 0.62 -3.71
C GLU A 42 -11.18 0.26 -4.27
N SER A 43 -10.37 -0.48 -3.52
CA SER A 43 -9.10 -1.02 -4.01
C SER A 43 -9.29 -1.93 -5.22
N ILE A 44 -10.24 -2.87 -5.16
CA ILE A 44 -10.53 -3.74 -6.31
C ILE A 44 -11.03 -2.94 -7.51
N LYS A 45 -11.87 -1.92 -7.30
CA LYS A 45 -12.32 -1.05 -8.38
C LYS A 45 -11.16 -0.35 -9.08
N ALA A 46 -10.19 0.18 -8.33
CA ALA A 46 -9.00 0.81 -8.89
C ALA A 46 -8.12 -0.21 -9.64
N LEU A 47 -7.87 -1.39 -9.05
CA LEU A 47 -7.09 -2.46 -9.69
C LEU A 47 -7.71 -2.92 -11.02
N LEU A 48 -9.03 -3.07 -11.08
CA LEU A 48 -9.74 -3.45 -12.31
C LEU A 48 -9.74 -2.34 -13.37
N ALA A 49 -9.56 -1.08 -12.96
CA ALA A 49 -9.36 0.03 -13.88
C ALA A 49 -7.92 0.09 -14.45
N GLY A 50 -7.06 -0.87 -14.09
CA GLY A 50 -5.66 -0.95 -14.52
C GLY A 50 -4.72 -0.10 -13.68
N GLU A 51 -5.16 0.38 -12.53
CA GLU A 51 -4.33 1.19 -11.63
C GLU A 51 -3.51 0.32 -10.68
N SER A 52 -2.37 0.84 -10.25
CA SER A 52 -1.56 0.24 -9.19
C SER A 52 -1.87 0.89 -7.84
N ILE A 53 -1.91 0.09 -6.78
CA ILE A 53 -2.15 0.58 -5.42
C ILE A 53 -0.87 0.48 -4.61
N LEU A 54 -0.46 1.60 -4.02
CA LEU A 54 0.58 1.62 -3.01
C LEU A 54 -0.05 1.42 -1.63
N LEU A 55 0.42 0.43 -0.88
CA LEU A 55 -0.06 0.09 0.46
C LEU A 55 1.09 -0.05 1.44
N PHE A 56 0.85 0.31 2.70
CA PHE A 56 1.81 0.21 3.80
C PHE A 56 1.25 -0.73 4.86
N PRO A 57 1.60 -2.03 4.81
CA PRO A 57 0.94 -3.06 5.59
C PRO A 57 1.50 -3.23 7.01
N ASP A 58 2.46 -2.40 7.43
CA ASP A 58 3.09 -2.51 8.74
C ASP A 58 2.08 -2.44 9.89
N VAL A 59 2.23 -3.31 10.88
CA VAL A 59 1.40 -3.27 12.10
C VAL A 59 1.86 -2.12 13.01
N ASP A 60 3.17 -2.03 13.22
CA ASP A 60 3.80 -0.98 14.01
C ASP A 60 4.61 -0.02 13.14
N TYR A 61 3.99 1.14 12.87
CA TYR A 61 4.59 2.23 12.10
C TYR A 61 5.60 3.06 12.91
N THR A 62 5.70 2.83 14.21
CA THR A 62 6.53 3.60 15.15
C THR A 62 7.80 2.87 15.56
N SER A 63 8.00 1.65 15.08
CA SER A 63 9.21 0.90 15.36
C SER A 63 10.41 1.55 14.66
N GLU A 64 11.41 1.97 15.45
CA GLU A 64 12.70 2.48 14.95
C GLU A 64 13.70 1.34 14.66
N ASN A 65 13.32 0.09 14.97
CA ASN A 65 14.08 -1.09 14.61
C ASN A 65 14.02 -1.21 13.09
N GLY A 66 15.13 -0.91 12.39
CA GLY A 66 15.22 -0.84 10.93
C GLY A 66 15.10 -2.18 10.20
N GLY A 67 14.18 -3.05 10.60
CA GLY A 67 13.85 -4.29 9.91
C GLY A 67 12.33 -4.42 9.71
N VAL A 68 11.95 -5.17 8.68
CA VAL A 68 10.55 -5.50 8.37
C VAL A 68 9.81 -6.05 9.59
N GLY A 69 8.81 -5.31 10.06
CA GLY A 69 7.96 -5.71 11.17
C GLY A 69 6.88 -6.72 10.78
N GLU A 70 5.93 -6.93 11.69
CA GLU A 70 4.72 -7.69 11.39
C GLU A 70 3.86 -6.94 10.37
N LEU A 71 3.31 -7.67 9.39
CA LEU A 71 2.44 -7.13 8.36
C LEU A 71 0.98 -7.56 8.60
N TYR A 72 0.04 -6.62 8.48
CA TYR A 72 -1.38 -6.92 8.48
C TYR A 72 -1.76 -7.79 7.29
N LYS A 73 -2.44 -8.91 7.51
CA LYS A 73 -2.78 -9.86 6.44
C LYS A 73 -4.04 -9.49 5.65
N GLY A 74 -4.82 -8.53 6.13
CA GLY A 74 -6.15 -8.21 5.58
C GLY A 74 -6.12 -7.71 4.13
N PHE A 75 -5.02 -7.12 3.67
CA PHE A 75 -4.89 -6.68 2.26
C PHE A 75 -4.79 -7.87 1.29
N LEU A 76 -4.39 -9.06 1.76
CA LEU A 76 -4.32 -10.26 0.92
C LEU A 76 -5.69 -10.74 0.45
N LEU A 77 -6.79 -10.31 1.09
CA LEU A 77 -8.14 -10.56 0.60
C LEU A 77 -8.39 -9.96 -0.80
N LEU A 78 -7.57 -8.99 -1.22
CA LEU A 78 -7.61 -8.43 -2.58
C LEU A 78 -7.33 -9.50 -3.63
N GLU A 79 -6.48 -10.50 -3.34
CA GLU A 79 -6.21 -11.60 -4.26
C GLU A 79 -7.50 -12.29 -4.69
N ARG A 80 -8.25 -12.81 -3.71
CA ARG A 80 -9.49 -13.55 -3.97
C ARG A 80 -10.50 -12.69 -4.72
N MET A 81 -10.64 -11.43 -4.34
CA MET A 81 -11.59 -10.51 -4.98
C MET A 81 -11.18 -10.14 -6.42
N TYR A 82 -9.88 -10.05 -6.70
CA TYR A 82 -9.34 -9.72 -8.01
C TYR A 82 -9.38 -10.94 -8.95
N CYS A 83 -8.93 -12.10 -8.48
CA CYS A 83 -8.95 -13.36 -9.22
C CYS A 83 -10.39 -13.76 -9.57
N ALA A 84 -11.34 -13.63 -8.64
CA ALA A 84 -12.76 -13.90 -8.91
C ALA A 84 -13.36 -13.04 -10.05
N LYS A 85 -12.78 -11.88 -10.35
CA LYS A 85 -13.27 -10.96 -11.39
C LYS A 85 -12.47 -11.03 -12.71
N THR A 86 -11.22 -11.45 -12.65
CA THR A 86 -10.29 -11.40 -13.79
C THR A 86 -9.78 -12.77 -14.23
N GLY A 87 -9.91 -13.79 -13.38
CA GLY A 87 -9.30 -15.11 -13.56
C GLY A 87 -7.77 -15.11 -13.43
N LYS A 88 -7.16 -14.03 -12.92
CA LYS A 88 -5.70 -13.85 -12.81
C LYS A 88 -5.30 -13.57 -11.37
N HIS A 89 -4.14 -14.07 -10.97
CA HIS A 89 -3.53 -13.73 -9.68
C HIS A 89 -3.05 -12.28 -9.65
N LEU A 90 -3.26 -11.62 -8.52
CA LEU A 90 -2.84 -10.25 -8.27
C LEU A 90 -1.36 -10.22 -7.86
N PRO A 91 -0.49 -9.47 -8.57
CA PRO A 91 0.90 -9.30 -8.15
C PRO A 91 1.02 -8.42 -6.90
N PHE A 92 1.67 -8.93 -5.85
CA PHE A 92 2.10 -8.15 -4.70
C PHE A 92 3.59 -7.80 -4.84
N VAL A 93 3.88 -6.53 -5.13
CA VAL A 93 5.25 -6.08 -5.41
C VAL A 93 5.86 -5.46 -4.14
N PRO A 94 6.92 -6.07 -3.57
CA PRO A 94 7.60 -5.52 -2.40
C PRO A 94 8.43 -4.29 -2.79
N ILE A 95 8.27 -3.21 -2.04
CA ILE A 95 8.96 -1.93 -2.27
C ILE A 95 9.56 -1.44 -0.94
N VAL A 96 10.84 -1.07 -0.97
CA VAL A 96 11.57 -0.51 0.18
C VAL A 96 12.12 0.86 -0.19
N VAL A 97 11.94 1.83 0.70
CA VAL A 97 12.57 3.16 0.58
C VAL A 97 13.90 3.13 1.35
N LYS A 98 15.00 3.27 0.62
CA LYS A 98 16.37 3.25 1.13
C LYS A 98 16.85 4.66 1.52
N PRO A 99 17.95 4.75 2.30
CA PRO A 99 18.63 6.02 2.54
C PRO A 99 18.95 6.76 1.24
N ARG A 100 19.05 8.09 1.31
CA ARG A 100 19.26 8.98 0.15
C ARG A 100 18.12 8.94 -0.88
N LYS A 101 16.89 8.67 -0.45
CA LYS A 101 15.67 8.71 -1.29
C LYS A 101 15.69 7.73 -2.48
N ARG A 102 16.37 6.58 -2.32
CA ARG A 102 16.38 5.52 -3.33
C ARG A 102 15.20 4.59 -3.08
N ILE A 103 14.55 4.12 -4.14
CA ILE A 103 13.47 3.13 -4.05
C ILE A 103 14.00 1.82 -4.62
N ALA A 104 13.89 0.74 -3.85
CA ALA A 104 14.18 -0.61 -4.32
C ALA A 104 12.86 -1.36 -4.51
N ILE A 105 12.71 -2.01 -5.66
CA ILE A 105 11.51 -2.75 -6.06
C ILE A 105 11.94 -4.20 -6.25
N GLY A 106 11.30 -5.12 -5.54
CA GLY A 106 11.59 -6.54 -5.63
C GLY A 106 10.71 -7.26 -6.64
N GLN A 107 10.90 -8.57 -6.73
CA GLN A 107 10.08 -9.43 -7.59
C GLN A 107 8.65 -9.54 -7.06
N PRO A 108 7.63 -9.53 -7.94
CA PRO A 108 6.25 -9.72 -7.52
C PRO A 108 6.04 -11.10 -6.88
N VAL A 109 5.31 -11.13 -5.77
CA VAL A 109 4.83 -12.35 -5.13
C VAL A 109 3.39 -12.60 -5.58
N PHE A 110 3.08 -13.84 -5.95
CA PHE A 110 1.77 -14.25 -6.41
C PHE A 110 1.21 -15.33 -5.49
N PHE A 111 -0.12 -15.43 -5.45
CA PHE A 111 -0.76 -16.65 -5.00
C PHE A 111 -0.62 -17.73 -6.08
N ALA A 112 -0.67 -18.98 -5.65
CA ALA A 112 -0.73 -20.13 -6.53
C ALA A 112 -2.19 -20.60 -6.69
N ASP A 113 -2.43 -21.45 -7.69
CA ASP A 113 -3.72 -22.11 -7.85
C ASP A 113 -4.07 -22.91 -6.58
N GLY A 114 -5.33 -22.84 -6.15
CA GLY A 114 -5.83 -23.52 -4.95
C GLY A 114 -6.58 -22.59 -4.01
N ASP A 115 -6.65 -22.97 -2.73
CA ASP A 115 -7.31 -22.18 -1.69
C ASP A 115 -6.42 -21.00 -1.24
N PRO A 116 -6.84 -19.74 -1.50
CA PRO A 116 -6.05 -18.57 -1.10
C PRO A 116 -5.93 -18.44 0.43
N GLU A 117 -6.93 -18.88 1.20
CA GLU A 117 -6.89 -18.75 2.67
C GLU A 117 -5.77 -19.60 3.27
N ALA A 118 -5.57 -20.81 2.75
CA ALA A 118 -4.46 -21.68 3.14
C ALA A 118 -3.07 -21.12 2.78
N GLN A 119 -2.99 -20.28 1.72
CA GLN A 119 -1.73 -19.72 1.23
C GLN A 119 -1.36 -18.38 1.88
N MET A 120 -2.29 -17.71 2.56
CA MET A 120 -2.07 -16.37 3.14
C MET A 120 -0.80 -16.31 4.00
N GLU A 121 -0.56 -17.32 4.84
CA GLU A 121 0.62 -17.34 5.71
C GLU A 121 1.92 -17.43 4.91
N GLY A 122 1.95 -18.32 3.90
CA GLY A 122 3.12 -18.50 3.04
C GLY A 122 3.44 -17.22 2.26
N VAL A 123 2.42 -16.56 1.71
CA VAL A 123 2.59 -15.31 0.96
C VAL A 123 3.08 -14.17 1.87
N ILE A 124 2.57 -14.06 3.10
CA ILE A 124 3.09 -13.07 4.07
C ILE A 124 4.56 -13.31 4.38
N GLN A 125 4.92 -14.57 4.66
CA GLN A 125 6.31 -14.91 4.97
C GLN A 125 7.23 -14.64 3.77
N GLU A 126 6.77 -14.92 2.54
CA GLU A 126 7.52 -14.63 1.33
C GLU A 126 7.69 -13.11 1.12
N LEU A 127 6.63 -12.33 1.32
CA LEU A 127 6.69 -10.86 1.25
C LEU A 127 7.64 -10.28 2.29
N GLN A 128 7.59 -10.76 3.54
CA GLN A 128 8.53 -10.35 4.59
C GLN A 128 9.97 -10.67 4.19
N ARG A 129 10.23 -11.90 3.72
CA ARG A 129 11.57 -12.29 3.23
C ARG A 129 12.03 -11.46 2.04
N ALA A 130 11.12 -11.07 1.15
CA ALA A 130 11.44 -10.25 0.00
C ALA A 130 11.78 -8.81 0.42
N LEU A 131 11.00 -8.22 1.32
CA LEU A 131 11.27 -6.90 1.90
C LEU A 131 12.59 -6.89 2.67
N SER A 132 12.87 -7.89 3.51
CA SER A 132 14.14 -7.98 4.26
C SER A 132 15.34 -8.16 3.33
N ARG A 133 15.19 -8.91 2.23
CA ARG A 133 16.24 -9.03 1.20
C ARG A 133 16.51 -7.68 0.54
N LEU A 134 15.46 -6.94 0.18
CA LEU A 134 15.61 -5.60 -0.41
C LEU A 134 16.27 -4.62 0.54
N GLU A 135 15.99 -4.69 1.85
CA GLU A 135 16.67 -3.90 2.88
C GLU A 135 18.17 -4.25 2.96
N ALA A 136 18.50 -5.55 2.97
CA ALA A 136 19.86 -6.05 3.16
C ALA A 136 20.80 -5.83 1.95
N GLU A 137 20.30 -5.83 0.72
CA GLU A 137 21.09 -5.69 -0.53
C GLU A 137 21.84 -4.33 -0.67
N THR A 138 21.86 -3.47 0.35
CA THR A 138 22.54 -2.16 0.28
C THR A 138 23.10 -1.70 1.63
N ALA A 139 23.37 -2.64 2.55
CA ALA A 139 24.31 -2.41 3.65
C ALA A 139 25.74 -2.30 3.12
#